data_AF-A0A1F4Y4T7-F1
#
_entry.id   AF-A0A1F4Y4T7-F1
#
_cell.length_a   1.000
_cell.length_b   1.000
_cell.length_c   1.000
_cell.angle_alpha   90.00
_cell.angle_beta   90.00
_cell.angle_gamma   90.00
#
_symmetry.space_group_name_H-M   'P 1'
#
loop_
_entity.id
_entity.type
_entity.pdbx_description
1 polymer ?
#
loop_
_entity_poly.entity_id
_entity_poly.type
_entity_poly.pdbx_seq_one_letter_code
_entity_poly.pdbx_strand_id
1 'polypeptide(L)'
;MVENDQEQLEFKKKLEAAGINVTGQIDRKYFKSIYFSDPDGLILEIATRGPGFAVDEDEKHLGEKFLGAEAQPVTKPSYIRSK
;
A
#
# COMPACT_ATOMS: atom_id res chain seq x y z
N MET A 1 3.65 -4.02 8.30
CA MET A 1 3.92 -4.89 7.13
C MET A 1 3.25 -6.24 7.38
N VAL A 2 2.83 -6.92 6.32
CA VAL A 2 2.22 -8.26 6.33
C VAL A 2 2.90 -9.13 5.28
N GLU A 3 2.90 -10.45 5.46
CA GLU A 3 3.68 -11.36 4.62
C GLU A 3 3.18 -11.39 3.17
N ASN A 4 1.87 -11.35 2.96
CA ASN A 4 1.26 -11.54 1.65
C ASN A 4 -0.12 -10.86 1.51
N ASP A 5 -0.67 -10.91 0.30
CA ASP A 5 -1.96 -10.36 -0.05
C ASP A 5 -3.10 -10.91 0.81
N GLN A 6 -3.07 -12.20 1.14
CA GLN A 6 -4.13 -12.85 1.91
C GLN A 6 -4.19 -12.26 3.33
N GLU A 7 -3.05 -12.14 4.00
CA GLU A 7 -2.97 -11.52 5.32
C GLU A 7 -3.40 -10.04 5.27
N GLN A 8 -3.00 -9.30 4.24
CA GLN A 8 -3.45 -7.92 4.05
C GLN A 8 -4.97 -7.80 3.92
N LEU A 9 -5.60 -8.69 3.14
CA LEU A 9 -7.04 -8.72 2.94
C LEU A 9 -7.79 -9.15 4.20
N GLU A 10 -7.20 -9.97 5.07
CA GLU A 10 -7.75 -10.29 6.38
C GLU A 10 -7.76 -9.08 7.31
N PHE A 11 -6.68 -8.29 7.34
CA PHE A 11 -6.67 -7.02 8.07
C PHE A 11 -7.71 -6.04 7.52
N LYS A 12 -7.81 -5.91 6.19
CA LYS A 12 -8.85 -5.08 5.55
C LYS A 12 -10.25 -5.48 6.03
N LYS A 13 -10.59 -6.77 5.99
CA LYS A 13 -11.89 -7.27 6.45
C LYS A 13 -12.16 -6.95 7.92
N LYS A 14 -11.15 -7.10 8.80
CA LYS A 14 -11.28 -6.79 10.23
C LYS A 14 -11.54 -5.29 10.47
N LEU A 15 -10.83 -4.42 9.76
CA LEU A 15 -10.99 -2.97 9.84
C LEU A 15 -12.38 -2.54 9.32
N GLU A 16 -12.81 -3.06 8.18
CA GLU A 16 -14.13 -2.76 7.60
C GLU A 16 -15.26 -3.26 8.51
N ALA A 17 -15.12 -4.45 9.12
CA ALA A 17 -16.06 -4.95 10.12
C ALA A 17 -16.14 -4.06 11.37
N ALA A 18 -15.08 -3.31 11.69
CA ALA A 18 -15.05 -2.31 12.75
C ALA A 18 -15.58 -0.92 12.30
N GLY A 19 -16.10 -0.79 11.08
CA GLY A 19 -16.62 0.47 10.55
C GLY A 19 -15.55 1.46 10.06
N ILE A 20 -14.30 1.01 9.95
CA ILE A 20 -13.20 1.80 9.40
C ILE A 20 -13.23 1.64 7.88
N ASN A 21 -13.27 2.75 7.15
CA ASN A 21 -13.14 2.72 5.69
C ASN A 21 -11.74 2.21 5.33
N VAL A 22 -11.55 1.49 4.23
CA VAL A 22 -10.20 1.07 3.83
C VAL A 22 -10.15 1.13 2.33
N THR A 23 -9.04 1.62 1.77
CA THR A 23 -8.88 1.60 0.31
C THR A 23 -8.93 0.17 -0.21
N GLY A 24 -9.20 0.04 -1.52
CA GLY A 24 -8.80 -1.17 -2.23
C GLY A 24 -7.29 -1.40 -2.11
N GLN A 25 -6.84 -2.62 -2.42
CA GLN A 25 -5.42 -2.90 -2.54
C GLN A 25 -4.86 -2.15 -3.76
N ILE A 26 -3.78 -1.40 -3.54
CA ILE A 26 -3.10 -0.59 -4.55
C ILE A 26 -1.75 -1.23 -4.86
N ASP A 27 -1.45 -1.45 -6.13
CA ASP A 27 -0.17 -1.98 -6.58
C ASP A 27 0.89 -0.86 -6.66
N ARG A 28 1.95 -0.98 -5.87
CA ARG A 28 3.07 -0.05 -5.79
C ARG A 28 4.34 -0.61 -6.42
N LYS A 29 4.23 -1.63 -7.30
CA LYS A 29 5.33 -2.35 -7.96
C LYS A 29 6.18 -3.20 -7.02
N TYR A 30 6.72 -2.61 -5.95
CA TYR A 30 7.59 -3.29 -4.99
C TYR A 30 6.82 -3.95 -3.84
N PHE A 31 5.58 -3.51 -3.62
CA PHE A 31 4.65 -4.02 -2.63
C PHE A 31 3.22 -3.63 -3.01
N LYS A 32 2.25 -4.16 -2.29
CA LYS A 32 0.86 -3.74 -2.36
C LYS A 32 0.43 -3.10 -1.07
N SER A 33 -0.46 -2.11 -1.14
CA SER A 33 -0.86 -1.32 0.02
C SER A 33 -2.37 -1.16 0.15
N ILE A 34 -2.84 -1.14 1.40
CA ILE A 34 -4.13 -0.58 1.78
C ILE A 34 -3.90 0.59 2.73
N TYR A 35 -4.75 1.62 2.63
CA TYR A 35 -4.69 2.80 3.47
C TYR A 35 -5.99 2.99 4.24
N PHE A 36 -5.83 3.52 5.45
CA PHE A 36 -6.90 4.01 6.30
C PHE A 36 -6.36 5.15 7.18
N SER A 37 -7.16 5.68 8.09
CA SER A 37 -6.72 6.64 9.10
C SER A 37 -7.33 6.28 10.43
N ASP A 38 -6.65 6.69 11.48
CA ASP A 38 -7.23 6.66 12.82
C ASP A 38 -8.32 7.76 13.00
N PRO A 39 -8.96 7.80 14.17
CA PRO A 39 -9.96 8.84 14.49
C PRO A 39 -9.43 10.27 14.45
N ASP A 40 -8.13 10.47 14.64
CA ASP A 40 -7.48 11.79 14.63
C ASP A 40 -7.04 12.23 13.22
N GLY A 41 -7.18 11.34 12.22
CA GLY A 41 -6.88 11.59 10.82
C GLY A 41 -5.45 11.21 10.39
N LEU A 42 -4.68 10.53 11.24
CA LEU A 42 -3.37 10.00 10.87
C LEU A 42 -3.55 8.89 9.83
N ILE A 43 -2.99 9.07 8.63
CA ILE A 43 -3.03 8.06 7.58
C ILE A 43 -2.06 6.92 7.91
N LEU A 44 -2.61 5.72 7.98
CA LEU A 44 -1.90 4.47 8.24
C LEU A 44 -1.92 3.59 6.99
N GLU A 45 -0.86 2.80 6.83
CA GLU A 45 -0.67 1.88 5.71
C GLU A 45 -0.38 0.47 6.24
N ILE A 46 -1.02 -0.51 5.63
CA ILE A 46 -0.59 -1.91 5.73
C ILE A 46 -0.05 -2.30 4.37
N ALA A 47 1.25 -2.55 4.28
CA ALA A 47 1.95 -2.97 3.06
C ALA A 47 2.38 -4.44 3.12
N THR A 48 2.34 -5.14 1.98
CA THR A 48 2.91 -6.49 1.83
C THR A 48 4.44 -6.44 1.86
N ARG A 49 5.09 -7.51 2.30
CA ARG A 49 6.56 -7.62 2.29
C ARG A 49 7.15 -7.78 0.90
N GLY A 50 6.48 -8.55 0.05
CA GLY A 50 6.92 -8.84 -1.30
C GLY A 50 6.23 -7.98 -2.36
N PRO A 51 6.79 -7.94 -3.58
CA PRO A 51 7.98 -8.70 -4.01
C PRO A 51 9.34 -8.07 -3.65
N GLY A 52 9.40 -6.79 -3.26
CA GLY A 52 10.63 -6.08 -2.90
C GLY A 52 11.28 -5.33 -4.07
N PHE A 53 12.42 -4.69 -3.82
CA PHE A 53 13.11 -3.84 -4.82
C PHE A 53 13.95 -4.62 -5.84
N ALA A 54 14.25 -5.90 -5.58
CA ALA A 54 15.03 -6.73 -6.50
C ALA A 54 14.22 -7.24 -7.71
N VAL A 55 12.99 -6.73 -7.92
CA VAL A 55 12.15 -7.09 -9.07
C VAL A 55 12.64 -6.50 -10.39
N ASP A 56 13.33 -5.37 -10.32
CA ASP A 56 13.80 -4.60 -11.47
C ASP A 56 15.22 -4.05 -11.31
N GLU A 57 15.86 -4.31 -10.17
CA GLU A 57 17.27 -4.02 -9.92
C GLU A 57 18.01 -5.25 -9.38
N ASP A 58 19.30 -5.36 -9.68
CA ASP A 58 20.17 -6.38 -9.08
C ASP A 58 20.39 -6.07 -7.60
N GLU A 59 20.23 -7.06 -6.73
CA GLU A 59 20.28 -6.89 -5.27
C GLU A 59 21.59 -6.25 -4.77
N LYS A 60 22.72 -6.46 -5.48
CA LYS A 60 24.01 -5.89 -5.10
C LYS A 60 24.20 -4.43 -5.51
N HIS A 61 23.32 -3.91 -6.36
CA HIS A 61 23.42 -2.59 -6.97
C HIS A 61 22.12 -1.78 -6.83
N LEU A 62 21.29 -2.10 -5.82
CA LEU A 62 20.01 -1.43 -5.57
C LEU A 62 20.19 0.09 -5.40
N GLY A 63 19.41 0.88 -6.14
CA GLY A 63 19.37 2.33 -6.01
C GLY A 63 20.56 3.07 -6.63
N GLU A 64 21.47 2.36 -7.32
CA GLU A 64 22.57 2.99 -8.06
C GLU A 64 22.11 3.60 -9.39
N LYS A 65 20.94 3.20 -9.88
CA LYS A 65 20.36 3.69 -11.13
C LYS A 65 19.05 4.44 -10.85
N PHE A 66 18.87 5.57 -11.52
CA PHE A 66 17.57 6.23 -11.53
C PHE A 66 16.61 5.44 -12.42
N LEU A 67 15.57 4.88 -11.79
CA LEU A 67 14.44 4.29 -12.50
C LEU A 67 13.32 5.32 -12.59
N GLY A 68 13.05 5.79 -13.81
CA GLY A 68 11.97 6.75 -14.05
C GLY A 68 10.60 6.16 -13.67
N ALA A 69 9.69 7.02 -13.19
CA ALA A 69 8.35 6.60 -12.86
C ALA A 69 7.55 6.31 -14.14
N GLU A 70 6.88 5.15 -14.18
CA GLU A 70 5.73 4.99 -15.07
C GLU A 70 4.56 5.80 -14.52
N ALA A 71 3.90 6.59 -15.37
CA ALA A 71 2.78 7.42 -14.95
C ALA A 71 1.60 6.52 -14.52
N GLN A 72 1.32 6.49 -13.21
CA GLN A 72 0.11 5.86 -12.70
C GLN A 72 -1.05 6.88 -12.67
N PRO A 73 -2.27 6.51 -13.09
CA PRO A 73 -3.43 7.39 -12.99
C PRO A 73 -3.68 7.76 -11.53
N VAL A 74 -3.69 9.06 -11.23
CA VAL A 74 -3.92 9.58 -9.88
C VAL A 74 -5.41 9.54 -9.57
N THR A 75 -5.84 8.57 -8.76
CA THR A 75 -7.21 8.53 -8.20
C THR A 75 -7.22 9.20 -6.83
N LYS A 76 -8.21 10.07 -6.55
CA LYS A 76 -8.37 10.64 -5.21
C LYS A 76 -8.55 9.51 -4.17
N PRO A 77 -7.78 9.50 -3.06
CA PRO A 77 -7.88 8.44 -2.06
C PRO A 77 -9.27 8.44 -1.42
N SER A 78 -9.94 7.28 -1.43
CA SER A 78 -11.29 7.10 -0.87
C SER A 78 -11.37 7.24 0.65
N TYR A 79 -10.22 7.24 1.33
CA TYR A 79 -10.16 7.29 2.78
C TYR A 79 -10.22 8.72 3.35
N ILE A 80 -9.94 9.76 2.54
CA ILE A 80 -10.05 11.15 3.00
C ILE A 80 -11.54 11.50 3.14
N ARG A 81 -12.05 11.60 4.38
CA ARG A 81 -13.38 12.18 4.62
C ARG A 81 -13.36 13.66 4.22
N SER A 82 -14.33 14.08 3.41
CA SER A 82 -14.73 15.48 3.39
C SER A 82 -15.23 15.81 4.80
N LYS A 83 -14.67 16.85 5.42
CA LYS A 83 -15.42 17.55 6.47
C LYS A 83 -16.68 18.16 5.85
#